data_AF-A0A1Y2H1A3-F1
#
_entry.id   AF-A0A1Y2H1A3-F1
#
_cell.length_a   1.000
_cell.length_b   1.000
_cell.length_c   1.000
_cell.angle_alpha   90.00
_cell.angle_beta   90.00
_cell.angle_gamma   90.00
#
_symmetry.space_group_name_H-M   'P 1'
#
loop_
_entity.id
_entity.type
_entity.pdbx_description
1 polymer ?
#
loop_
_entity_poly.entity_id
_entity_poly.type
_entity_poly.pdbx_seq_one_letter_code
_entity_poly.pdbx_strand_id
1 'polypeptide(L)'
;MLPFAGQGANMAILSALELTNLLYDMKSDTQTEITRIFKVYYKNRHSLAKWCVSSANQHGAMLHKKGVIGDLWRYLFLNWMPRWVIKRVTDSFHVYRPQLVFLPFVKIRGSLTTYTNKPSTRQTPIVSTSPRTV
;
A
#
# COMPACT_ATOMS: atom_id res chain seq x y z
N MET A 1 12.62 -7.38 -8.10
CA MET A 1 11.97 -6.07 -8.27
C MET A 1 13.06 -5.04 -8.53
N LEU A 2 12.88 -4.18 -9.53
CA LEU A 2 13.73 -3.00 -9.68
C LEU A 2 13.37 -1.99 -8.56
N PRO A 3 14.36 -1.35 -7.90
CA PRO A 3 14.11 -0.36 -6.86
C PRO A 3 13.61 0.94 -7.48
N PHE A 4 12.35 0.96 -7.88
CA PHE A 4 11.69 2.15 -8.40
C PHE A 4 10.86 2.80 -7.29
N ALA A 5 11.20 4.06 -6.96
CA ALA A 5 10.47 4.91 -6.00
C ALA A 5 10.17 4.27 -4.62
N GLY A 6 11.02 3.36 -4.12
CA GLY A 6 10.83 2.70 -2.82
C GLY A 6 9.61 1.77 -2.72
N GLN A 7 8.98 1.44 -3.86
CA GLN A 7 7.71 0.69 -3.88
C GLN A 7 7.83 -0.70 -3.24
N GLY A 8 8.99 -1.36 -3.35
CA GLY A 8 9.22 -2.66 -2.71
C GLY A 8 9.10 -2.61 -1.19
N ALA A 9 9.69 -1.59 -0.55
CA ALA A 9 9.62 -1.41 0.90
C ALA A 9 8.20 -1.07 1.36
N ASN A 10 7.53 -0.14 0.67
CA ASN A 10 6.13 0.19 0.97
C ASN A 10 5.22 -1.03 0.85
N MET A 11 5.36 -1.81 -0.23
CA MET A 11 4.57 -3.02 -0.42
C MET A 11 4.84 -4.06 0.67
N ALA A 12 6.10 -4.24 1.09
CA ALA A 12 6.48 -5.15 2.16
C ALA A 12 5.86 -4.73 3.51
N ILE A 13 5.94 -3.44 3.87
CA ILE A 13 5.36 -2.91 5.11
C ILE A 13 3.85 -3.10 5.11
N LEU A 14 3.17 -2.73 4.03
CA LEU A 14 1.73 -2.92 3.93
C LEU A 14 1.37 -4.42 4.01
N SER A 15 2.23 -5.30 3.48
CA SER A 15 1.98 -6.76 3.49
C SER A 15 2.11 -7.32 4.89
N ALA A 16 3.10 -6.86 5.64
CA ALA A 16 3.25 -7.18 7.04
C ALA A 16 2.01 -6.74 7.84
N LEU A 17 1.53 -5.51 7.65
CA LEU A 17 0.32 -5.00 8.32
C LEU A 17 -0.91 -5.87 8.05
N GLU A 18 -1.15 -6.23 6.79
CA GLU A 18 -2.29 -7.07 6.41
C GLU A 18 -2.19 -8.48 7.02
N LEU A 19 -0.99 -9.08 7.01
CA LEU A 19 -0.77 -10.39 7.62
C LEU A 19 -0.96 -10.33 9.14
N THR A 20 -0.42 -9.31 9.81
CA THR A 20 -0.58 -9.13 11.26
C THR A 20 -2.06 -8.99 11.63
N ASN A 21 -2.85 -8.26 10.84
CA ASN A 21 -4.29 -8.14 11.03
C ASN A 21 -4.99 -9.50 10.93
N LEU A 22 -4.68 -10.29 9.89
CA LEU A 22 -5.25 -11.63 9.72
C LEU A 22 -4.85 -12.59 10.85
N LEU A 23 -3.60 -12.49 11.33
CA LEU A 23 -3.12 -13.28 12.46
C LEU A 23 -3.80 -12.88 13.77
N TYR A 24 -4.06 -11.59 13.99
CA TYR A 24 -4.77 -11.10 15.17
C TYR A 24 -6.23 -11.59 15.22
N ASP A 25 -6.89 -11.63 14.06
CA ASP A 25 -8.27 -12.11 13.94
C ASP A 25 -8.41 -13.65 13.95
N MET A 26 -7.29 -14.38 13.98
CA MET A 26 -7.27 -15.84 14.07
C MET A 26 -8.04 -16.35 15.29
N LYS A 27 -8.80 -17.43 15.11
CA LYS A 27 -9.66 -17.98 16.18
C LYS A 27 -8.98 -19.07 17.00
N SER A 28 -8.04 -19.79 16.43
CA SER A 28 -7.38 -20.95 17.03
C SER A 28 -6.00 -21.15 16.40
N ASP A 29 -5.04 -21.65 17.17
CA ASP A 29 -3.64 -21.86 16.74
C ASP A 29 -3.45 -23.18 15.98
N THR A 30 -4.52 -23.73 15.39
CA THR A 30 -4.44 -24.97 14.63
C THR A 30 -3.77 -24.75 13.28
N GLN A 31 -3.00 -25.74 12.83
CA GLN A 31 -2.34 -25.73 11.52
C GLN A 31 -3.32 -25.45 10.36
N THR A 32 -4.56 -25.94 10.48
CA THR A 32 -5.63 -25.72 9.51
C THR A 32 -6.01 -24.25 9.37
N GLU A 33 -6.11 -23.52 10.49
CA GLU A 33 -6.48 -22.12 10.52
C GLU A 33 -5.32 -21.23 10.03
N ILE A 34 -4.09 -21.55 10.43
CA ILE A 34 -2.88 -20.91 9.92
C ILE A 34 -2.82 -21.05 8.39
N THR A 35 -3.03 -22.26 7.86
CA THR A 35 -3.02 -22.51 6.41
C THR A 35 -4.12 -21.72 5.69
N ARG A 36 -5.32 -21.64 6.29
CA ARG A 36 -6.43 -20.84 5.77
C ARG A 36 -6.04 -19.36 5.69
N ILE A 37 -5.45 -18.80 6.74
CA ILE A 37 -5.01 -17.39 6.78
C ILE A 37 -3.98 -17.10 5.70
N PHE A 38 -2.96 -17.95 5.54
CA PHE A 38 -1.96 -17.76 4.48
C PHE A 38 -2.56 -17.84 3.07
N LYS A 39 -3.57 -18.69 2.85
CA LYS A 39 -4.32 -18.71 1.58
C LYS A 39 -5.09 -17.41 1.33
N VAL A 40 -5.74 -16.86 2.36
CA VAL A 40 -6.45 -15.58 2.27
C VAL A 40 -5.47 -14.44 2.01
N TYR A 41 -4.37 -14.39 2.75
CA TYR A 41 -3.29 -13.42 2.55
C TYR A 41 -2.75 -13.48 1.12
N TYR A 42 -2.46 -14.68 0.62
CA TYR A 42 -1.97 -14.87 -0.75
C TYR A 42 -3.01 -14.38 -1.78
N LYS A 43 -4.29 -14.74 -1.62
CA LYS A 43 -5.36 -14.30 -2.52
C LYS A 43 -5.47 -12.77 -2.57
N ASN A 44 -5.36 -12.10 -1.42
CA ASN A 44 -5.51 -10.66 -1.31
C ASN A 44 -4.28 -9.90 -1.86
N ARG A 45 -3.07 -10.43 -1.67
CA ARG A 45 -1.82 -9.72 -1.98
C ARG A 45 -1.12 -10.14 -3.26
N HIS A 46 -1.40 -11.32 -3.79
CA HIS A 46 -0.70 -11.85 -4.96
C HIS A 46 -0.88 -10.96 -6.20
N SER A 47 -2.10 -10.48 -6.47
CA SER A 47 -2.40 -9.59 -7.60
C SER A 47 -1.62 -8.27 -7.51
N LEU A 48 -1.61 -7.65 -6.33
CA LEU A 48 -0.88 -6.40 -6.05
C LEU A 48 0.63 -6.59 -6.18
N ALA A 49 1.17 -7.70 -5.66
CA ALA A 49 2.59 -8.02 -5.77
C ALA A 49 3.01 -8.22 -7.24
N LYS A 50 2.22 -8.98 -8.01
CA LYS A 50 2.45 -9.20 -9.45
C LYS A 50 2.42 -7.89 -10.23
N TRP A 51 1.42 -7.04 -9.95
CA TRP A 51 1.31 -5.73 -10.56
C TRP A 51 2.51 -4.84 -10.24
N CYS A 52 2.95 -4.81 -8.98
CA CYS A 52 4.10 -4.01 -8.57
C CYS A 52 5.39 -4.45 -9.26
N VAL A 53 5.63 -5.77 -9.36
CA VAL A 53 6.78 -6.32 -10.10
C VAL A 53 6.72 -5.97 -11.58
N SER A 54 5.56 -6.15 -12.22
CA SER A 54 5.38 -5.84 -13.64
C SER A 54 5.56 -4.35 -13.93
N SER A 55 4.95 -3.49 -13.10
CA SER A 55 5.05 -2.03 -13.20
C SER A 55 6.49 -1.55 -12.98
N ALA A 56 7.19 -2.08 -11.98
CA ALA A 56 8.60 -1.75 -11.74
C ALA A 56 9.50 -2.14 -12.92
N ASN A 57 9.24 -3.30 -13.53
CA ASN A 57 9.99 -3.75 -14.72
C ASN A 57 9.70 -2.88 -15.95
N GLN A 58 8.43 -2.50 -16.17
CA GLN A 58 8.07 -1.60 -17.27
C GLN A 58 8.66 -0.19 -17.09
N HIS A 59 8.56 0.38 -15.90
CA HIS A 59 9.15 1.69 -15.60
C HIS A 59 10.67 1.66 -15.71
N GLY A 60 11.33 0.63 -15.17
CA GLY A 60 12.77 0.47 -15.31
C GLY A 60 13.20 0.31 -16.77
N ALA A 61 12.45 -0.45 -17.56
CA ALA A 61 12.71 -0.60 -19.00
C ALA A 61 12.51 0.72 -19.77
N MET A 62 11.48 1.51 -19.45
CA MET A 62 11.28 2.84 -20.04
C MET A 62 12.39 3.82 -19.65
N LEU A 63 12.81 3.82 -18.37
CA LEU A 63 13.87 4.68 -17.87
C LEU A 63 15.25 4.31 -18.41
N HIS A 64 15.53 3.03 -18.65
CA HIS A 64 16.82 2.56 -19.16
C HIS A 64 16.87 2.38 -20.68
N LYS A 65 15.75 2.43 -21.39
CA LYS A 65 15.76 2.43 -22.86
C LYS A 65 16.47 3.69 -23.36
N LYS A 66 17.59 3.48 -24.07
CA LYS A 66 18.27 4.50 -24.86
C LYS A 66 17.59 4.61 -26.22
N GLY A 67 17.22 5.83 -26.62
CA GLY A 67 16.60 6.11 -27.91
C GLY A 67 15.82 7.41 -27.89
N VAL A 68 15.69 8.04 -29.07
CA VAL A 68 15.01 9.33 -29.28
C VAL A 68 13.59 9.40 -28.67
N ILE A 69 12.85 8.28 -28.69
CA ILE A 69 11.51 8.20 -28.09
C ILE A 69 11.57 8.27 -26.56
N GLY A 70 12.56 7.62 -25.93
CA GLY A 70 12.74 7.63 -24.47
C GLY A 70 13.20 9.00 -23.96
N ASP A 71 14.05 9.68 -24.73
CA ASP A 71 14.50 11.04 -24.41
C ASP A 71 13.39 12.07 -24.60
N LEU A 72 12.56 11.93 -25.64
CA LEU A 72 11.36 12.75 -25.83
C LEU A 72 10.37 12.54 -24.68
N TRP A 73 10.14 11.29 -24.25
CA TRP A 73 9.26 10.99 -23.12
C TRP A 73 9.79 11.56 -21.80
N ARG A 74 11.10 11.44 -21.52
CA ARG A 74 11.69 12.07 -20.33
C ARG A 74 11.58 13.59 -20.40
N TYR A 75 11.82 14.21 -21.55
CA TYR A 75 11.70 15.65 -21.73
C TYR A 75 10.27 16.13 -21.50
N LEU A 76 9.28 15.47 -22.10
CA LEU A 76 7.85 15.78 -21.89
C LEU A 76 7.43 15.55 -20.43
N PHE A 77 7.85 14.45 -19.82
CA PHE A 77 7.41 14.12 -18.47
C PHE A 77 8.09 14.99 -17.40
N LEU A 78 9.37 15.32 -17.56
CA LEU A 78 10.09 16.16 -16.59
C LEU A 78 9.78 17.64 -16.76
N ASN A 79 9.56 18.11 -18.00
CA ASN A 79 9.41 19.54 -18.26
C ASN A 79 7.95 19.99 -18.37
N TRP A 80 7.04 19.11 -18.82
CA TRP A 80 5.65 19.47 -19.13
C TRP A 80 4.60 18.79 -18.24
N MET A 81 4.98 17.84 -17.39
CA MET A 81 3.99 17.19 -16.53
C MET A 81 3.48 18.16 -15.46
N PRO A 82 2.17 18.47 -15.45
CA PRO A 82 1.61 19.35 -14.44
C PRO A 82 1.68 18.71 -13.05
N ARG A 83 1.98 19.53 -12.01
CA ARG A 83 2.05 19.06 -10.61
C ARG A 83 0.79 18.35 -10.14
N TRP A 84 -0.39 18.73 -10.63
CA TRP A 84 -1.65 18.10 -10.28
C TRP A 84 -1.76 16.66 -10.81
N VAL A 85 -1.14 16.35 -11.95
CA VAL A 85 -1.07 14.98 -12.51
C VAL A 85 -0.19 14.12 -11.62
N ILE A 86 1.01 14.61 -11.28
CA ILE A 86 1.94 13.93 -10.36
C ILE A 86 1.25 13.62 -9.04
N LYS A 87 0.53 14.62 -8.50
CA LYS A 87 -0.24 14.47 -7.26
C LYS A 87 -1.32 13.42 -7.40
N ARG A 88 -2.16 13.44 -8.44
CA ARG A 88 -3.19 12.43 -8.71
C ARG A 88 -2.61 11.02 -8.83
N VAL A 89 -1.52 10.86 -9.58
CA VAL A 89 -0.85 9.57 -9.76
C VAL A 89 -0.32 9.07 -8.43
N THR A 90 0.37 9.94 -7.68
CA THR A 90 0.91 9.62 -6.35
C THR A 90 -0.21 9.28 -5.36
N ASP A 91 -1.31 10.03 -5.37
CA ASP A 91 -2.47 9.78 -4.54
C ASP A 91 -3.05 8.39 -4.85
N SER A 92 -3.15 7.98 -6.12
CA SER A 92 -3.66 6.65 -6.51
C SER A 92 -2.87 5.49 -5.88
N PHE A 93 -1.54 5.61 -5.79
CA PHE A 93 -0.68 4.60 -5.14
C PHE A 93 -0.92 4.52 -3.63
N HIS A 94 -1.45 5.58 -3.03
CA HIS A 94 -1.63 5.72 -1.59
C HIS A 94 -3.10 5.62 -1.16
N VAL A 95 -4.00 5.26 -2.07
CA VAL A 95 -5.43 5.09 -1.79
C VAL A 95 -5.67 3.92 -0.83
N TYR A 96 -4.92 2.82 -0.94
CA TYR A 96 -5.05 1.66 -0.08
C TYR A 96 -3.97 1.67 1.02
N ARG A 97 -4.38 1.98 2.25
CA ARG A 97 -3.50 2.02 3.42
C ARG A 97 -4.15 1.27 4.58
N PRO A 98 -3.95 -0.06 4.67
CA PRO A 98 -4.35 -0.83 5.84
C PRO A 98 -3.67 -0.27 7.09
N GLN A 99 -4.43 -0.21 8.19
CA GLN A 99 -3.94 0.12 9.53
C GLN A 99 -4.08 -1.11 10.42
N LEU A 100 -3.40 -1.13 11.56
CA LEU A 100 -3.51 -2.23 12.53
C LEU A 100 -4.89 -2.20 13.18
N VAL A 101 -5.67 -3.27 13.02
CA VAL A 101 -7.06 -3.34 13.51
C VAL A 101 -7.20 -3.52 15.02
N PHE A 102 -6.09 -3.62 15.75
CA PHE A 102 -6.06 -3.64 17.21
C PHE A 102 -5.54 -2.33 17.82
N LEU A 103 -5.13 -1.36 17.00
CA LEU A 103 -4.79 -0.01 17.46
C LEU A 103 -5.90 0.99 17.12
N PRO A 104 -6.01 2.12 17.85
CA PRO A 104 -6.88 3.21 17.44
C PRO A 104 -6.40 3.77 16.09
N PHE A 105 -7.34 3.93 15.15
CA PHE A 105 -7.01 4.44 13.83
C PHE A 105 -6.53 5.88 13.89
N VAL A 106 -5.48 6.16 13.10
CA VAL A 106 -4.95 7.51 12.99
C VAL A 106 -5.93 8.35 12.19
N LYS A 107 -6.23 9.55 12.69
CA LYS A 107 -7.05 10.53 11.97
C LYS A 107 -6.40 10.82 10.61
N ILE A 108 -7.16 10.64 9.53
CA ILE A 108 -6.72 10.96 8.18
C ILE A 108 -6.41 12.47 8.13
N ARG A 109 -5.15 12.80 7.83
CA ARG A 109 -4.69 14.18 7.62
C ARG A 109 -4.39 14.33 6.14
N GLY A 110 -5.18 15.14 5.44
CA GLY A 110 -5.00 15.42 4.01
C GLY A 110 -6.32 15.48 3.24
N SER A 111 -6.20 15.72 1.93
CA SER A 111 -7.35 15.81 1.01
C SER A 111 -7.78 14.46 0.41
N LEU A 112 -6.99 13.40 0.62
CA LEU A 112 -7.24 12.09 0.04
C LEU A 112 -7.97 11.20 1.05
N THR A 113 -9.16 10.73 0.68
CA THR A 113 -9.87 9.69 1.43
C THR A 113 -9.21 8.35 1.14
N THR A 114 -8.53 7.79 2.13
CA THR A 114 -7.88 6.48 2.02
C THR A 114 -8.87 5.37 2.39
N TYR A 115 -8.88 4.27 1.63
CA TYR A 115 -9.57 3.06 2.05
C TYR A 115 -8.73 2.36 3.14
N THR A 116 -9.31 2.26 4.34
CA THR A 116 -8.76 1.58 5.51
C THR A 116 -9.64 0.38 5.87
N ASN A 117 -9.03 -0.63 6.50
CA ASN A 117 -9.72 -1.83 6.96
C ASN A 117 -10.69 -1.51 8.11
N LYS A 118 -11.75 -2.31 8.30
CA LYS A 118 -12.67 -2.16 9.45
C LYS A 118 -11.97 -2.56 10.76
N PRO A 119 -12.22 -1.88 11.89
CA PRO A 119 -11.69 -2.30 13.20
C PRO A 119 -12.05 -3.75 13.53
N SER A 120 -11.18 -4.45 14.27
CA SER A 120 -11.44 -5.84 14.63
C SER A 120 -12.57 -5.92 15.65
N THR A 121 -13.41 -6.96 15.55
CA THR A 121 -14.50 -7.20 16.51
C THR A 121 -13.99 -7.50 17.92
N ARG A 122 -12.71 -7.88 18.05
CA ARG A 122 -12.03 -8.15 19.33
C ARG A 122 -11.64 -6.87 20.08
N GLN A 123 -11.63 -5.71 19.43
CA GLN A 123 -11.45 -4.43 20.12
C GLN A 123 -12.73 -4.07 20.90
N THR A 124 -12.63 -4.04 22.23
CA THR A 124 -13.52 -3.20 23.05
C THR A 124 -13.38 -1.74 22.58
N PRO A 125 -14.48 -0.97 22.49
CA PRO A 125 -14.42 0.41 22.03
C PRO A 125 -13.56 1.22 23.02
N ILE A 126 -12.32 1.51 22.63
CA ILE A 126 -11.46 2.41 23.40
C ILE A 126 -12.04 3.81 23.18
N VAL A 127 -12.72 4.32 24.20
CA VAL A 127 -13.22 5.69 24.27
C VAL A 127 -12.08 6.63 23.87
N SER A 128 -12.23 7.31 22.76
CA SER A 128 -11.26 8.26 22.21
C SER A 128 -11.18 9.47 23.13
N THR A 129 -10.30 9.41 24.14
CA THR A 129 -9.92 10.62 24.88
C THR A 129 -9.27 11.60 23.90
N SER A 130 -9.89 12.77 23.78
CA SER A 130 -9.59 13.85 22.85
C SER A 130 -8.11 14.31 22.88
N PRO A 131 -7.62 14.97 21.81
CA PRO A 131 -6.19 15.22 21.65
C PRO A 131 -5.69 16.31 22.61
N ARG A 132 -4.59 16.04 23.32
CA ARG A 132 -3.77 17.10 23.93
C ARG A 132 -3.16 17.93 22.80
N THR A 133 -3.65 19.16 22.68
CA THR A 133 -2.98 20.28 22.02
C THR A 133 -1.65 20.54 22.73
N VAL A 134 -0.56 20.52 21.99
CA VAL A 134 0.71 21.17 22.35
C VAL A 134 0.95 22.24 21.30
#